data_AF-A0A7S0HQX5-F1
#
_entry.id   AF-A0A7S0HQX5-F1
#
_cell.length_a   1.000
_cell.length_b   1.000
_cell.length_c   1.000
_cell.angle_alpha   90.00
_cell.angle_beta   90.00
_cell.angle_gamma   90.00
#
_symmetry.space_group_name_H-M   'P 1'
#
loop_
_entity.id
_entity.type
_entity.pdbx_description
1 polymer ?
#
loop_
_entity_poly.entity_id
_entity_poly.type
_entity_poly.pdbx_seq_one_letter_code
_entity_poly.pdbx_strand_id
1 'polypeptide(L)'
;GSLPCNFEFIAYVLESVTKQKTYLAHSSILTDAGWKIQVVPLITPPEHVNSQTSEVKFLPMFTKLHIFNATAYQGILYLDSDIMVLGSISELFTKYVTKMQ
;
A
#
# COMPACT_ATOMS: atom_id res chain seq x y z
N GLY A 1 11.44 -10.33 -21.56
CA GLY A 1 10.02 -10.40 -21.94
C GLY A 1 9.39 -9.07 -21.58
N SER A 2 8.65 -8.44 -22.50
CA SER A 2 7.91 -7.22 -22.15
C SER A 2 6.84 -7.57 -21.13
N LEU A 3 6.77 -6.81 -20.04
CA LEU A 3 5.66 -6.94 -19.11
C LEU A 3 4.35 -6.61 -19.85
N PRO A 4 3.25 -7.29 -19.53
CA PRO A 4 1.98 -7.10 -20.23
C PRO A 4 1.37 -5.70 -19.98
N CYS A 5 1.86 -4.97 -18.99
CA CYS A 5 1.45 -3.62 -18.64
C CYS A 5 2.59 -2.86 -17.94
N ASN A 6 2.50 -1.53 -17.95
CA ASN A 6 3.33 -0.68 -17.09
C ASN A 6 2.72 -0.66 -15.69
N PHE A 7 3.53 -0.86 -14.66
CA PHE A 7 3.12 -0.71 -13.27
C PHE A 7 4.19 0.06 -12.48
N GLU A 8 3.76 0.62 -11.37
CA GLU A 8 4.61 1.35 -10.43
C GLU A 8 4.54 0.65 -9.07
N PHE A 9 5.65 0.67 -8.33
CA PHE A 9 5.68 0.20 -6.95
C PHE A 9 5.47 1.38 -6.00
N ILE A 10 4.50 1.27 -5.09
CA ILE A 10 4.13 2.36 -4.19
C ILE A 10 4.06 1.83 -2.77
N ALA A 11 4.85 2.43 -1.87
CA ALA A 11 4.79 2.18 -0.44
C ALA A 11 3.93 3.27 0.22
N TYR A 12 2.84 2.86 0.88
CA TYR A 12 2.01 3.76 1.69
C TYR A 12 2.60 3.84 3.11
N VAL A 13 2.99 5.04 3.54
CA VAL A 13 3.66 5.26 4.82
C VAL A 13 2.86 6.25 5.65
N LEU A 14 2.60 5.90 6.92
CA LEU A 14 1.93 6.81 7.85
C LEU A 14 2.78 8.05 8.13
N GLU A 15 2.16 9.23 8.22
CA GLU A 15 2.83 10.47 8.63
C GLU A 15 3.57 10.36 9.97
N SER A 16 3.10 9.54 10.90
CA SER A 16 3.79 9.31 12.17
C SER A 16 5.11 8.56 12.02
N VAL A 17 5.23 7.72 10.98
CA VAL A 17 6.45 6.95 10.69
C VAL A 17 7.55 7.87 10.14
N THR A 18 7.20 8.94 9.44
CA THR A 18 8.20 9.89 8.89
C THR A 18 9.01 10.62 9.97
N LYS A 19 8.48 10.64 11.21
CA LYS A 19 9.12 11.24 12.38
C LYS A 19 10.11 10.30 13.09
N GLN A 20 10.16 9.02 12.68
CA GLN A 20 11.08 8.04 13.27
C GLN A 20 12.51 8.27 12.78
N LYS A 21 13.50 8.05 13.65
CA LYS A 21 14.93 8.24 13.32
C LYS A 21 15.40 7.41 12.12
N THR A 22 14.78 6.24 11.92
CA THR A 22 15.11 5.30 10.84
C THR A 22 14.46 5.63 9.51
N TYR A 23 13.50 6.56 9.48
CA TYR A 23 12.70 6.86 8.28
C TYR A 23 13.58 7.19 7.08
N LEU A 24 14.53 8.11 7.22
CA LEU A 24 15.39 8.55 6.10
C LEU A 24 16.19 7.39 5.49
N ALA A 25 16.70 6.48 6.33
CA ALA A 25 17.44 5.32 5.85
C ALA A 25 16.52 4.36 5.10
N HIS A 26 15.34 4.05 5.66
CA HIS A 26 14.38 3.15 5.01
C HIS A 26 13.78 3.74 3.73
N SER A 27 13.50 5.05 3.71
CA SER A 27 12.98 5.72 2.53
C SER A 27 13.99 5.72 1.38
N SER A 28 15.29 5.93 1.68
CA SER A 28 16.35 5.85 0.67
C SER A 28 16.39 4.47 0.02
N ILE A 29 16.37 3.40 0.84
CA ILE A 29 16.39 2.02 0.33
C ILE A 29 15.22 1.76 -0.62
N LEU A 30 14.01 2.22 -0.26
CA LEU A 30 12.83 2.07 -1.11
C LEU A 30 12.96 2.84 -2.42
N THR A 31 13.37 4.12 -2.36
CA THR A 31 13.50 4.95 -3.57
C THR A 31 14.61 4.45 -4.49
N ASP A 32 15.73 3.98 -3.92
CA ASP A 32 16.85 3.39 -4.68
C ASP A 32 16.43 2.08 -5.36
N ALA A 33 15.47 1.35 -4.77
CA ALA A 33 14.82 0.19 -5.36
C ALA A 33 13.71 0.53 -6.37
N GLY A 34 13.48 1.82 -6.67
CA GLY A 34 12.48 2.28 -7.63
C GLY A 34 11.05 2.39 -7.08
N TRP A 35 10.86 2.33 -5.77
CA TRP A 35 9.55 2.53 -5.14
C TRP A 35 9.24 4.01 -4.96
N LYS A 36 8.00 4.39 -5.24
CA LYS A 36 7.43 5.67 -4.81
C LYS A 36 6.95 5.56 -3.37
N ILE A 37 7.09 6.62 -2.60
CA ILE A 37 6.58 6.69 -1.24
C ILE A 37 5.38 7.63 -1.22
N GLN A 38 4.23 7.11 -0.82
CA GLN A 38 3.01 7.87 -0.59
C GLN A 38 2.81 8.04 0.92
N VAL A 39 3.10 9.24 1.43
CA VAL A 39 2.81 9.56 2.83
C VAL A 39 1.31 9.80 2.99
N VAL A 40 0.70 9.20 4.02
CA VAL A 40 -0.74 9.32 4.29
C VAL A 40 -1.02 9.56 5.77
N PRO A 41 -2.08 10.32 6.10
CA PRO A 41 -2.50 10.49 7.48
C PRO A 41 -3.16 9.21 8.01
N LEU A 42 -3.18 9.05 9.34
CA LEU A 42 -3.95 8.01 10.00
C LEU A 42 -5.45 8.20 9.69
N ILE A 43 -6.10 7.15 9.19
CA ILE A 43 -7.57 7.14 9.13
C ILE A 43 -8.08 6.75 10.51
N THR A 44 -8.77 7.67 11.18
CA THR A 44 -9.41 7.37 12.45
C THR A 44 -10.58 6.39 12.22
N PRO A 45 -10.71 5.36 13.06
CA PRO A 45 -11.88 4.47 13.01
C PRO A 45 -13.18 5.27 13.11
N PRO A 46 -14.24 4.90 12.37
CA PRO A 46 -15.56 5.49 12.52
C PRO A 46 -16.08 5.38 13.96
N GLU A 47 -16.90 6.33 14.41
CA GLU A 47 -17.40 6.41 15.80
C GLU A 47 -18.15 5.16 16.27
N HIS A 48 -18.78 4.43 15.35
CA HIS A 48 -19.52 3.20 15.63
C HIS A 48 -18.63 1.95 15.70
N VAL A 49 -17.34 2.05 15.38
CA VAL A 49 -16.38 0.99 15.62
C VAL A 49 -16.10 0.96 17.11
N ASN A 50 -16.69 -0.02 17.78
CA ASN A 50 -16.53 -0.17 19.22
C ASN A 50 -15.08 -0.56 19.55
N SER A 51 -14.30 0.41 20.02
CA SER A 51 -12.93 0.24 20.49
C SER A 51 -12.78 -0.67 21.71
N GLN A 52 -13.89 -1.05 22.36
CA GLN A 52 -13.92 -2.03 23.45
C GLN A 52 -13.99 -3.48 22.95
N THR A 53 -14.48 -3.71 21.73
CA THR A 53 -14.54 -5.04 21.09
C THR A 53 -13.53 -5.22 19.96
N SER A 54 -13.10 -4.12 19.35
CA SER A 54 -12.03 -4.13 18.34
C SER A 54 -10.68 -4.06 19.04
N GLU A 55 -9.80 -5.02 18.77
CA GLU A 55 -8.45 -4.95 19.31
C GLU A 55 -7.75 -3.69 18.79
N VAL A 56 -7.14 -2.90 19.69
CA VAL A 56 -6.49 -1.62 19.38
C VAL A 56 -5.49 -1.74 18.22
N LYS A 57 -4.85 -2.90 18.07
CA LYS A 57 -3.89 -3.21 17.00
C LYS A 57 -4.51 -3.14 15.59
N PHE A 58 -5.83 -3.28 15.47
CA PHE A 58 -6.55 -3.27 14.19
C PHE A 58 -6.98 -1.86 13.76
N LEU A 59 -7.01 -0.88 14.67
CA LEU A 59 -7.43 0.49 14.35
C LEU A 59 -6.55 1.18 13.30
N PRO A 60 -5.21 0.99 13.29
CA PRO A 60 -4.38 1.56 12.22
C PRO A 60 -4.67 0.97 10.83
N MET A 61 -5.31 -0.20 10.73
CA MET A 61 -5.58 -0.86 9.45
C MET A 61 -6.56 -0.08 8.58
N PHE A 62 -7.39 0.81 9.14
CA PHE A 62 -8.23 1.69 8.33
C PHE A 62 -7.40 2.53 7.35
N THR A 63 -6.15 2.85 7.70
CA THR A 63 -5.21 3.55 6.81
C THR A 63 -4.95 2.80 5.51
N LYS A 64 -5.10 1.46 5.48
CA LYS A 64 -5.00 0.66 4.24
C LYS A 64 -5.99 1.13 3.18
N LEU A 65 -7.13 1.72 3.57
CA LEU A 65 -8.15 2.19 2.65
C LEU A 65 -7.71 3.37 1.79
N HIS A 66 -6.61 4.06 2.13
CA HIS A 66 -6.05 5.11 1.27
C HIS A 66 -5.69 4.63 -0.13
N ILE A 67 -5.47 3.33 -0.34
CA ILE A 67 -5.21 2.77 -1.67
C ILE A 67 -6.36 3.04 -2.65
N PHE A 68 -7.61 3.17 -2.17
CA PHE A 68 -8.76 3.47 -3.01
C PHE A 68 -8.74 4.91 -3.56
N ASN A 69 -7.92 5.80 -2.97
CA ASN A 69 -7.70 7.14 -3.51
C ASN A 69 -6.72 7.15 -4.70
N ALA A 70 -6.11 6.01 -5.05
CA ALA A 70 -5.18 5.90 -6.18
C ALA A 70 -5.93 5.80 -7.52
N THR A 71 -6.79 6.78 -7.81
CA THR A 71 -7.72 6.80 -8.96
C THR A 71 -7.03 7.02 -10.31
N ALA A 72 -5.73 7.34 -10.31
CA ALA A 72 -4.91 7.44 -11.52
C ALA A 72 -4.56 6.06 -12.12
N TYR A 73 -4.77 4.97 -11.37
CA TYR A 73 -4.44 3.61 -11.78
C TYR A 73 -5.70 2.84 -12.19
N GLN A 74 -5.61 2.09 -13.29
CA GLN A 74 -6.71 1.23 -13.77
C GLN A 74 -6.92 -0.02 -12.88
N GLY A 75 -5.90 -0.40 -12.12
CA GLY A 75 -5.95 -1.54 -11.23
C GLY A 75 -4.82 -1.50 -10.21
N ILE A 76 -5.08 -2.06 -9.03
CA ILE A 76 -4.15 -2.07 -7.90
C ILE A 76 -3.97 -3.52 -7.47
N LEU A 77 -2.72 -3.95 -7.33
CA LEU A 77 -2.37 -5.16 -6.62
C LEU A 77 -1.84 -4.77 -5.24
N TYR A 78 -2.66 -4.99 -4.22
CA TYR A 78 -2.27 -4.73 -2.84
C TYR A 78 -1.49 -5.92 -2.27
N LEU A 79 -0.32 -5.63 -1.68
CA LEU A 79 0.49 -6.60 -0.95
C LEU A 79 0.73 -6.06 0.47
N ASP A 80 0.50 -6.89 1.48
CA ASP A 80 0.92 -6.58 2.83
C ASP A 80 2.46 -6.57 2.95
N SER A 81 2.99 -5.77 3.88
CA SER A 81 4.45 -5.58 4.02
C SER A 81 5.19 -6.80 4.56
N ASP A 82 4.47 -7.81 5.05
CA ASP A 82 4.99 -9.08 5.55
C ASP A 82 4.94 -10.20 4.50
N ILE A 83 4.58 -9.88 3.26
CA ILE A 83 4.55 -10.82 2.14
C ILE A 83 5.90 -10.83 1.40
N MET A 84 6.35 -12.02 1.03
CA MET A 84 7.49 -12.24 0.15
C MET A 84 7.03 -12.85 -1.17
N VAL A 85 7.32 -12.16 -2.28
CA VAL A 85 6.98 -12.62 -3.63
C VAL A 85 8.12 -13.48 -4.17
N LEU A 86 7.85 -14.76 -4.47
CA LEU A 86 8.87 -15.73 -4.90
C LEU A 86 8.98 -15.88 -6.43
N GLY A 87 8.13 -15.19 -7.20
CA GLY A 87 8.08 -15.29 -8.65
C GLY A 87 7.32 -14.13 -9.29
N SER A 88 7.26 -14.08 -10.62
CA SER A 88 6.51 -13.03 -11.32
C SER A 88 5.02 -13.14 -11.04
N ILE A 89 4.41 -12.07 -10.53
CA ILE A 89 2.97 -11.95 -10.31
C ILE A 89 2.29 -10.98 -11.27
N SER A 90 3.02 -10.54 -12.30
CA SER A 90 2.52 -9.56 -13.28
C SER A 90 1.29 -10.05 -14.06
N GLU A 91 1.12 -11.37 -14.20
CA GLU A 91 -0.07 -11.99 -14.81
C GLU A 91 -1.38 -11.67 -14.08
N LEU A 92 -1.31 -11.35 -12.77
CA LEU A 92 -2.49 -10.96 -12.00
C LEU A 92 -3.10 -9.66 -12.54
N PHE A 93 -2.27 -8.73 -13.00
CA PHE A 93 -2.76 -7.51 -13.64
C PHE A 93 -3.48 -7.84 -14.95
N THR A 94 -2.85 -8.62 -15.83
CA THR A 94 -3.42 -8.99 -17.15
C THR A 94 -4.75 -9.71 -17.03
N LYS A 95 -4.86 -10.64 -16.08
CA LYS A 95 -6.02 -11.52 -15.93
C LYS A 95 -7.25 -10.81 -15.37
N TYR A 96 -7.06 -9.81 -14.51
CA TYR A 96 -8.15 -9.25 -13.70
C TYR A 96 -8.44 -7.78 -13.99
N VAL A 97 -7.46 -6.96 -14.38
CA VAL A 97 -7.68 -5.52 -14.63
C VAL A 97 -8.62 -5.30 -15.82
N THR A 98 -8.50 -6.12 -16.87
CA THR A 98 -9.35 -6.04 -18.07
C THR A 98 -10.81 -6.45 -17.86
N LYS A 99 -11.12 -7.11 -16.72
CA LYS A 99 -12.48 -7.59 -16.40
C LYS A 99 -13.30 -6.60 -15.55
N MET A 100 -12.71 -5.47 -15.19
CA MET A 100 -13.34 -4.44 -14.34
C MET A 100 -13.90 -3.25 -15.14
N GLN A 101 -13.96 -3.37 -16.47
CA GLN A 101 -14.66 -2.44 -17.38
C GLN A 101 -16.06 -2.94 -17.70
#